data_AF-A0A353QFQ2-F1
#
_entry.id   AF-A0A353QFQ2-F1
#
_cell.length_a   1.000
_cell.length_b   1.000
_cell.length_c   1.000
_cell.angle_alpha   90.00
_cell.angle_beta   90.00
_cell.angle_gamma   90.00
#
_symmetry.space_group_name_H-M   'P 1'
#
loop_
_entity.id
_entity.type
_entity.pdbx_description
1 polymer ?
#
loop_
_entity_poly.entity_id
_entity_poly.type
_entity_poly.pdbx_seq_one_letter_code
_entity_poly.pdbx_strand_id
1 'polypeptide(L)'
;MFAAFKDIWGNQALLAGLGKAVETGKLAHAYLIMGAEGTQKETLAHAIASAILCDAPTATGGACGHCSSCGFLRGGGHPDCHAIYPDGQSLK
;
A
#
# COMPACT_ATOMS: atom_id res chain seq x y z
N MET A 1 2.23 6.86 -7.47
CA MET A 1 3.44 6.12 -7.04
C MET A 1 2.99 4.73 -6.63
N PHE A 2 3.16 3.73 -7.51
CA PHE A 2 2.68 2.36 -7.28
C PHE A 2 3.77 1.51 -6.64
N ALA A 3 3.42 0.65 -5.70
CA ALA A 3 4.32 -0.32 -5.09
C ALA A 3 3.57 -1.64 -4.83
N ALA A 4 4.29 -2.75 -4.79
CA ALA A 4 3.80 -4.07 -4.40
C ALA A 4 4.64 -4.60 -3.24
N PHE A 5 4.13 -5.59 -2.50
CA PHE A 5 4.86 -6.19 -1.37
C PHE A 5 6.22 -6.79 -1.77
N LYS A 6 6.36 -7.25 -3.02
CA LYS A 6 7.63 -7.73 -3.56
C LYS A 6 8.71 -6.64 -3.68
N ASP A 7 8.32 -5.37 -3.68
CA ASP A 7 9.24 -4.23 -3.81
C ASP A 7 9.82 -3.82 -2.45
N ILE A 8 9.39 -4.46 -1.35
CA ILE A 8 9.81 -4.14 0.00
C ILE A 8 10.84 -5.17 0.48
N TRP A 9 12.03 -4.69 0.77
CA TRP A 9 13.09 -5.54 1.31
C TRP A 9 12.90 -5.85 2.81
N GLY A 10 12.98 -7.13 3.18
CA GLY A 10 12.89 -7.58 4.57
C GLY A 10 11.46 -7.71 5.10
N ASN A 11 11.30 -7.79 6.43
CA ASN A 11 10.00 -7.82 7.11
C ASN A 11 9.02 -8.90 6.61
N GLN A 12 9.52 -10.08 6.18
CA GLN A 12 8.71 -11.11 5.55
C GLN A 12 7.49 -11.55 6.37
N ALA A 13 7.64 -11.68 7.69
CA ALA A 13 6.52 -12.04 8.58
C ALA A 13 5.41 -10.96 8.58
N LEU A 14 5.79 -9.68 8.58
CA LEU A 14 4.85 -8.57 8.50
C LEU A 14 4.14 -8.56 7.14
N LEU A 15 4.89 -8.68 6.05
CA LEU A 15 4.34 -8.69 4.69
C LEU A 15 3.39 -9.87 4.46
N ALA A 16 3.74 -11.06 4.97
CA ALA A 16 2.88 -12.23 4.92
C ALA A 16 1.58 -12.03 5.73
N GLY A 17 1.68 -11.43 6.91
CA GLY A 17 0.50 -11.10 7.73
C GLY A 17 -0.43 -10.09 7.06
N LEU A 18 0.13 -9.04 6.46
CA LEU A 18 -0.64 -8.04 5.70
C LEU A 18 -1.28 -8.64 4.46
N GLY A 19 -0.53 -9.44 3.68
CA GLY A 19 -1.07 -10.19 2.55
C GLY A 19 -2.24 -11.06 2.98
N LYS A 20 -2.11 -11.78 4.10
CA LYS A 20 -3.20 -12.61 4.62
C LYS A 20 -4.42 -11.80 5.04
N ALA A 21 -4.21 -10.63 5.63
CA ALA A 21 -5.30 -9.73 6.01
C ALA A 21 -6.06 -9.22 4.77
N VAL A 22 -5.34 -8.88 3.69
CA VAL A 22 -5.96 -8.51 2.40
C VAL A 22 -6.75 -9.68 1.81
N GLU A 23 -6.13 -10.87 1.70
CA GLU A 23 -6.79 -12.08 1.17
C GLU A 23 -8.08 -12.43 1.90
N THR A 24 -8.10 -12.27 3.23
CA THR A 24 -9.23 -12.67 4.07
C THR A 24 -10.24 -11.54 4.29
N GLY A 25 -9.98 -10.34 3.77
CA GLY A 25 -10.79 -9.15 4.03
C GLY A 25 -10.79 -8.70 5.49
N LYS A 26 -9.78 -9.11 6.29
CA LYS A 26 -9.67 -8.83 7.73
C LYS A 26 -8.67 -7.73 8.02
N LEU A 27 -8.76 -6.63 7.29
CA LEU A 27 -7.91 -5.46 7.48
C LEU A 27 -8.40 -4.60 8.64
N ALA A 28 -7.46 -3.98 9.35
CA ALA A 28 -7.79 -2.93 10.29
C ALA A 28 -8.21 -1.65 9.53
N HIS A 29 -9.01 -0.81 10.18
CA HIS A 29 -9.45 0.47 9.61
C HIS A 29 -8.32 1.50 9.48
N ALA A 30 -7.25 1.35 10.26
CA ALA A 30 -6.11 2.24 10.26
C ALA A 30 -4.82 1.49 10.59
N TYR A 31 -3.73 1.93 9.96
CA TYR A 31 -2.38 1.42 10.20
C TYR A 31 -1.42 2.57 10.48
N LEU A 32 -0.62 2.44 11.53
CA LEU A 32 0.51 3.32 11.82
C LEU A 32 1.81 2.59 11.48
N ILE A 33 2.55 3.09 10.49
CA ILE A 33 3.82 2.51 10.07
C ILE A 33 4.96 3.28 10.74
N MET A 34 5.74 2.57 11.57
CA MET A 34 6.89 3.14 12.29
C MET A 34 8.18 2.42 11.91
N GLY A 35 9.29 3.15 11.95
CA GLY A 35 10.61 2.64 11.62
C GLY A 35 11.61 3.76 11.37
N ALA A 36 12.89 3.42 11.39
CA ALA A 36 13.99 4.35 11.11
C ALA A 36 13.88 4.98 9.70
N GLU A 37 14.64 6.05 9.47
CA GLU A 37 14.76 6.60 8.12
C GLU A 37 15.32 5.54 7.15
N GLY A 38 14.85 5.54 5.91
CA GLY A 38 15.25 4.56 4.90
C GLY A 38 14.55 3.19 4.96
N THR A 39 13.67 2.92 5.94
CA THR A 39 12.99 1.61 6.07
C THR A 39 11.76 1.44 5.16
N GLN A 40 11.71 2.08 3.99
CA GLN A 40 10.66 1.89 2.97
C GLN A 40 9.21 2.07 3.51
N LYS A 41 9.01 2.97 4.48
CA LYS A 41 7.70 3.16 5.15
C LYS A 41 6.61 3.61 4.17
N GLU A 42 6.94 4.58 3.33
CA GLU A 42 6.02 5.09 2.30
C GLU A 42 5.74 4.03 1.23
N THR A 43 6.76 3.28 0.82
CA THR A 43 6.59 2.13 -0.09
C THR A 43 5.63 1.09 0.48
N LEU A 44 5.72 0.79 1.78
CA LEU A 44 4.79 -0.12 2.45
C LEU A 44 3.36 0.45 2.47
N ALA A 45 3.18 1.73 2.79
CA ALA A 45 1.87 2.37 2.74
C ALA A 45 1.24 2.26 1.35
N HIS A 46 2.00 2.59 0.30
CA HIS A 46 1.54 2.47 -1.09
C HIS A 46 1.29 1.02 -1.51
N ALA A 47 2.07 0.05 -1.04
CA ALA A 47 1.86 -1.35 -1.34
C ALA A 47 0.59 -1.92 -0.71
N ILE A 48 0.29 -1.53 0.54
CA ILE A 48 -0.97 -1.88 1.22
C ILE A 48 -2.15 -1.27 0.46
N ALA A 49 -2.10 0.03 0.17
CA ALA A 49 -3.16 0.71 -0.58
C ALA A 49 -3.38 0.07 -1.97
N SER A 50 -2.29 -0.27 -2.66
CA SER A 50 -2.35 -0.93 -3.96
C SER A 50 -2.96 -2.31 -3.89
N ALA A 51 -2.68 -3.08 -2.83
CA ALA A 51 -3.26 -4.40 -2.63
C ALA A 51 -4.76 -4.34 -2.31
N ILE A 52 -5.19 -3.36 -1.49
CA ILE A 52 -6.59 -3.15 -1.11
C ILE A 52 -7.46 -2.76 -2.31
N LEU A 53 -6.97 -1.85 -3.14
CA LEU A 53 -7.72 -1.31 -4.27
C LEU A 53 -7.64 -2.18 -5.52
N CYS A 54 -6.81 -3.22 -5.53
CA CYS A 54 -6.63 -4.07 -6.70
C CYS A 54 -7.88 -4.92 -6.98
N ASP A 55 -8.35 -4.89 -8.23
CA ASP A 55 -9.52 -5.67 -8.66
C ASP A 55 -9.29 -7.19 -8.63
N ALA A 56 -8.02 -7.61 -8.73
CA ALA A 56 -7.63 -9.01 -8.76
C ALA A 56 -6.32 -9.21 -7.98
N PRO A 57 -6.34 -9.20 -6.64
CA PRO A 57 -5.13 -9.40 -5.83
C PRO A 57 -4.46 -10.74 -6.14
N THR A 58 -3.15 -10.81 -5.94
CA THR A 58 -2.38 -12.06 -6.07
C THR A 58 -2.83 -13.06 -5.00
N ALA A 59 -2.50 -14.34 -5.20
CA ALA A 59 -2.76 -15.40 -4.21
C ALA A 59 -2.06 -15.20 -2.85
N THR A 60 -1.16 -14.21 -2.76
CA THR A 60 -0.44 -13.79 -1.55
C THR A 60 -0.95 -12.45 -0.98
N GLY A 61 -2.08 -11.95 -1.49
CA GLY A 61 -2.70 -10.71 -1.05
C GLY A 61 -2.00 -9.43 -1.50
N GLY A 62 -1.16 -9.48 -2.53
CA GLY A 62 -0.52 -8.31 -3.13
C GLY A 62 -1.30 -7.76 -4.34
N ALA A 63 -0.95 -6.58 -4.83
CA ALA A 63 -1.51 -6.04 -6.07
C ALA A 63 -1.02 -6.81 -7.31
N CYS A 64 -1.90 -7.10 -8.28
CA CYS A 64 -1.50 -7.80 -9.51
C CYS A 64 -0.67 -6.97 -10.48
N GLY A 65 -0.83 -5.64 -10.44
CA GLY A 65 -0.08 -4.71 -11.28
C GLY A 65 -0.55 -4.58 -12.73
N HIS A 66 -1.60 -5.30 -13.16
CA HIS A 66 -2.09 -5.27 -14.54
C HIS A 66 -3.59 -4.95 -14.69
N CYS A 67 -4.36 -4.89 -13.60
CA CYS A 67 -5.76 -4.44 -13.66
C CYS A 67 -5.87 -2.91 -13.85
N SER A 68 -7.05 -2.44 -14.21
CA SER A 68 -7.34 -1.01 -14.42
C SER A 68 -7.05 -0.19 -13.17
N SER A 69 -7.46 -0.67 -11.99
CA SER A 69 -7.15 -0.02 -10.71
C SER A 69 -5.64 0.15 -10.48
N CYS A 70 -4.84 -0.92 -10.70
CA CYS A 70 -3.37 -0.82 -10.64
C CYS A 70 -2.80 0.18 -11.65
N GLY A 71 -3.43 0.31 -12.83
CA GLY A 71 -3.09 1.34 -13.81
C GLY A 71 -3.30 2.76 -13.27
N PHE A 72 -4.46 3.05 -12.69
CA PHE A 72 -4.74 4.36 -12.08
C PHE A 72 -3.81 4.69 -10.92
N LEU A 73 -3.51 3.72 -10.06
CA LEU A 73 -2.55 3.88 -8.96
C LEU A 73 -1.14 4.19 -9.46
N ARG A 74 -0.71 3.56 -10.56
CA ARG A 74 0.58 3.85 -11.21
C ARG A 74 0.62 5.28 -11.72
N GLY A 75 -0.47 5.75 -12.31
CA GLY A 75 -0.65 7.15 -12.72
C GLY A 75 -0.80 8.14 -11.56
N GLY A 76 -0.97 7.66 -10.31
CA GLY A 76 -1.17 8.51 -9.13
C GLY A 76 -2.57 9.13 -9.03
N GLY A 77 -3.55 8.63 -9.79
CA GLY A 77 -4.87 9.23 -9.93
C GLY A 77 -6.02 8.26 -9.64
N HIS A 78 -5.82 7.26 -8.79
CA HIS A 78 -6.92 6.38 -8.40
C HIS A 78 -7.93 7.17 -7.55
N PRO A 79 -9.23 7.19 -7.90
CA PRO A 79 -10.22 8.04 -7.22
C PRO A 79 -10.34 7.74 -5.73
N ASP A 80 -10.18 6.48 -5.34
CA ASP A 80 -10.24 6.04 -3.93
C ASP A 80 -8.87 6.07 -3.20
N CYS A 81 -7.82 6.65 -3.81
CA CYS A 81 -6.50 6.74 -3.19
C CYS A 81 -6.07 8.19 -3.06
N HIS A 82 -6.08 8.71 -1.84
CA HIS A 82 -5.65 10.07 -1.54
C HIS A 82 -4.32 10.06 -0.77
N ALA A 83 -3.27 10.58 -1.39
CA ALA A 83 -2.00 10.83 -0.70
C ALA A 83 -2.00 12.26 -0.16
N ILE A 84 -1.88 12.40 1.16
CA ILE A 84 -1.89 13.68 1.84
C ILE A 84 -0.48 13.95 2.38
N TYR A 85 0.08 15.07 1.97
CA TYR A 85 1.36 15.57 2.45
C TYR A 85 1.16 16.98 3.01
N PRO A 86 1.97 17.40 3.99
CA PRO A 86 1.90 18.77 4.48
C PRO A 86 2.24 19.75 3.35
N ASP A 87 1.32 20.68 3.06
CA ASP A 87 1.48 21.75 2.06
C ASP A 87 2.34 22.93 2.58
N GLY A 88 2.98 22.77 3.74
CA GLY A 88 3.80 23.83 4.37
C GLY A 88 3.01 24.95 5.04
N GLN A 89 1.69 24.99 4.90
CA GLN A 89 0.83 25.86 5.72
C GLN A 89 0.71 25.25 7.11
N SER A 90 1.53 25.74 8.05
CA SER A 90 1.35 25.43 9.47
C SER A 90 -0.08 25.81 9.88
N LEU A 91 -0.87 24.82 10.29
CA LEU A 91 -2.04 25.06 11.13
C LEU A 91 -1.50 25.66 12.43
N LYS A 92 -1.58 26.98 12.55
CA LYS A 92 -1.35 27.70 13.81
C LYS A 92 -2.48 27.43 14.78
#